data_AF-A0A850P3Z4-F1
#
_entry.id   AF-A0A850P3Z4-F1
#
_cell.length_a   1.000
_cell.length_b   1.000
_cell.length_c   1.000
_cell.angle_alpha   90.00
_cell.angle_beta   90.00
_cell.angle_gamma   90.00
#
_symmetry.space_group_name_H-M   'P 1'
#
loop_
_entity.id
_entity.type
_entity.pdbx_description
1 polymer ?
#
loop_
_entity_poly.entity_id
_entity_poly.type
_entity_poly.pdbx_seq_one_letter_code
_entity_poly.pdbx_strand_id
1 'polypeptide(L)'
;MFPGGTGDIGLGQDGRIRHGDNFVVRTRGAWNRQGFAVLIPDTVGRLNLRGQRSAAHYAHLVEDIIAFVHRQDSGPVFLLGTSQGAIAAVNGAAHAASGEIAGVVLTESVSVMGGSGETVFSAHPEKVQAPVLVVANHDDRCNVAPPQDAKRIGAAMTGSREVTVLMVAGGATRSEKNCGSLTPHGYFGIEAEVITRISAWLDATIRAASLK
;
A
#
# COMPACT_ATOMS: atom_id res chain seq x y z
N MET A 1 1.64 5.39 -4.01
CA MET A 1 1.48 5.05 -2.58
C MET A 1 0.07 5.42 -2.13
N PHE A 2 -0.76 4.45 -1.77
CA PHE A 2 -2.19 4.63 -1.46
C PHE A 2 -2.44 4.71 0.06
N PRO A 3 -2.98 5.84 0.55
CA PRO A 3 -3.30 6.01 1.97
C PRO A 3 -4.46 5.12 2.43
N GLY A 4 -4.35 4.65 3.68
CA GLY A 4 -5.40 3.94 4.40
C GLY A 4 -6.56 4.84 4.83
N GLY A 5 -7.44 4.31 5.67
CA GLY A 5 -8.58 5.09 6.18
C GLY A 5 -9.52 5.56 5.06
N THR A 6 -9.92 6.83 5.09
CA THR A 6 -10.81 7.45 4.10
C THR A 6 -10.11 7.76 2.77
N GLY A 7 -8.77 7.79 2.74
CA GLY A 7 -7.98 8.21 1.58
C GLY A 7 -7.80 9.73 1.44
N ASP A 8 -8.64 10.52 2.11
CA ASP A 8 -8.47 11.99 2.22
C ASP A 8 -7.18 12.28 2.99
N ILE A 9 -6.16 12.79 2.29
CA ILE A 9 -4.96 13.37 2.89
C ILE A 9 -5.13 14.87 3.14
N GLY A 10 -6.10 15.50 2.46
CA GLY A 10 -6.46 16.90 2.60
C GLY A 10 -5.34 17.83 2.14
N LEU A 11 -4.89 17.62 0.90
CA LEU A 11 -3.91 18.45 0.21
C LEU A 11 -4.50 19.82 -0.10
N GLY A 12 -3.95 20.85 0.53
CA GLY A 12 -4.29 22.25 0.26
C GLY A 12 -3.61 22.77 -1.01
N GLN A 13 -4.13 23.87 -1.56
CA GLN A 13 -3.49 24.59 -2.68
C GLN A 13 -2.11 25.15 -2.32
N ASP A 14 -1.84 25.32 -1.03
CA ASP A 14 -0.54 25.73 -0.47
C ASP A 14 0.42 24.55 -0.25
N GLY A 15 0.05 23.34 -0.67
CA GLY A 15 0.82 22.12 -0.49
C GLY A 15 0.79 21.55 0.93
N ARG A 16 0.04 22.15 1.86
CA ARG A 16 -0.11 21.59 3.21
C ARG A 16 -0.97 20.34 3.17
N ILE A 17 -0.59 19.33 3.94
CA ILE A 17 -1.32 18.06 4.07
C ILE A 17 -2.00 18.05 5.44
N ARG A 18 -3.33 17.98 5.46
CA ARG A 18 -4.12 18.01 6.69
C ARG A 18 -4.01 16.72 7.50
N HIS A 19 -4.01 15.57 6.85
CA HIS A 19 -3.99 14.25 7.49
C HIS A 19 -2.64 13.58 7.32
N GLY A 20 -1.59 14.23 7.86
CA GLY A 20 -0.20 13.84 7.68
C GLY A 20 0.22 12.56 8.41
N ASP A 21 -0.56 12.08 9.38
CA ASP A 21 -0.21 10.94 10.24
C ASP A 21 -0.40 9.57 9.57
N ASN A 22 -0.94 9.49 8.36
CA ASN A 22 -0.98 8.20 7.68
C ASN A 22 0.45 7.70 7.37
N PHE A 23 0.73 6.39 7.55
CA PHE A 23 2.08 5.82 7.36
C PHE A 23 2.71 6.23 6.02
N VAL A 24 2.01 6.02 4.90
CA VAL A 24 2.58 6.33 3.57
C VAL A 24 2.74 7.85 3.35
N VAL A 25 1.93 8.66 4.02
CA VAL A 25 1.97 10.13 3.93
C VAL A 25 3.10 10.70 4.76
N ARG A 26 3.19 10.31 6.05
CA ARG A 26 4.24 10.74 6.98
C ARG A 26 5.63 10.34 6.49
N THR A 27 5.73 9.17 5.87
CA THR A 27 7.02 8.61 5.45
C THR A 27 7.49 9.05 4.07
N ARG A 28 6.71 9.80 3.29
CA ARG A 28 7.05 10.24 1.91
C ARG A 28 8.48 10.77 1.76
N GLY A 29 8.96 11.58 2.71
CA GLY A 29 10.30 12.14 2.67
C GLY A 29 11.42 11.11 2.90
N ALA A 30 11.12 10.01 3.61
CA ALA A 30 12.09 8.93 3.81
C ALA A 30 12.30 8.10 2.55
N TRP A 31 11.24 7.84 1.77
CA TRP A 31 11.33 7.20 0.45
C TRP A 31 12.16 8.04 -0.52
N ASN A 32 11.92 9.35 -0.57
CA ASN A 32 12.70 10.27 -1.41
C ASN A 32 14.20 10.24 -1.07
N ARG A 33 14.54 10.13 0.22
CA ARG A 33 15.96 9.99 0.66
C ARG A 33 16.60 8.67 0.24
N GLN A 34 15.81 7.65 -0.06
CA GLN A 34 16.29 6.39 -0.63
C GLN A 34 16.29 6.39 -2.17
N GLY A 35 16.00 7.53 -2.81
CA GLY A 35 16.03 7.68 -4.26
C GLY A 35 14.71 7.33 -4.97
N PHE A 36 13.64 7.03 -4.24
CA PHE A 36 12.33 6.75 -4.84
C PHE A 36 11.55 8.03 -5.10
N ALA A 37 11.00 8.18 -6.30
CA ALA A 37 9.93 9.15 -6.55
C ALA A 37 8.62 8.66 -5.91
N VAL A 38 7.89 9.56 -5.24
CA VAL A 38 6.64 9.23 -4.54
C VAL A 38 5.46 10.02 -5.10
N LEU A 39 4.44 9.29 -5.56
CA LEU A 39 3.12 9.83 -5.85
C LEU A 39 2.11 9.30 -4.82
N ILE A 40 1.40 10.21 -4.16
CA ILE A 40 0.31 9.90 -3.23
C ILE A 40 -0.94 10.65 -3.71
N PRO A 41 -1.99 9.96 -4.18
CA PRO A 41 -3.23 10.62 -4.58
C PRO A 41 -4.01 11.09 -3.35
N ASP A 42 -4.64 12.26 -3.46
CA ASP A 42 -5.67 12.73 -2.52
C ASP A 42 -7.07 12.47 -3.09
N THR A 43 -8.09 12.51 -2.25
CA THR A 43 -9.48 12.35 -2.70
C THR A 43 -10.04 13.64 -3.26
N VAL A 44 -10.78 13.51 -4.37
CA VAL A 44 -11.50 14.66 -4.95
C VAL A 44 -12.65 15.04 -4.03
N GLY A 45 -12.76 16.34 -3.71
CA GLY A 45 -13.84 16.85 -2.87
C GLY A 45 -13.89 16.26 -1.46
N ARG A 46 -12.78 15.71 -0.95
CA ARG A 46 -12.71 15.02 0.35
C ARG A 46 -13.61 13.78 0.43
N LEU A 47 -13.90 13.16 -0.71
CA LEU A 47 -14.70 11.94 -0.78
C LEU A 47 -14.08 10.85 0.11
N ASN A 48 -14.93 10.08 0.78
CA ASN A 48 -14.51 8.93 1.58
C ASN A 48 -14.44 7.68 0.69
N LEU A 49 -13.25 7.10 0.55
CA LEU A 49 -13.00 5.92 -0.28
C LEU A 49 -13.27 4.58 0.41
N ARG A 50 -13.80 4.56 1.65
CA ARG A 50 -14.19 3.29 2.29
C ARG A 50 -15.30 2.61 1.47
N GLY A 51 -15.08 1.37 1.06
CA GLY A 51 -16.04 0.58 0.27
C GLY A 51 -16.01 0.88 -1.23
N GLN A 52 -15.01 1.63 -1.70
CA GLN A 52 -14.90 2.05 -3.10
C GLN A 52 -13.64 1.49 -3.77
N ARG A 53 -12.64 1.07 -3.00
CA ARG A 53 -11.29 0.78 -3.55
C ARG A 53 -11.22 -0.54 -4.30
N SER A 54 -12.10 -1.49 -4.04
CA SER A 54 -12.21 -2.75 -4.80
C SER A 54 -13.09 -2.65 -6.05
N ALA A 55 -13.72 -1.50 -6.30
CA ALA A 55 -14.63 -1.34 -7.43
C ALA A 55 -13.88 -1.11 -8.75
N ALA A 56 -14.48 -1.52 -9.87
CA ALA A 56 -13.89 -1.36 -11.20
C ALA A 56 -13.58 0.09 -11.57
N HIS A 57 -14.43 1.04 -11.18
CA HIS A 57 -14.18 2.47 -11.43
C HIS A 57 -12.90 2.98 -10.74
N TYR A 58 -12.56 2.42 -9.57
CA TYR A 58 -11.35 2.79 -8.86
C TYR A 58 -10.11 2.14 -9.49
N ALA A 59 -10.25 0.94 -10.09
CA ALA A 59 -9.19 0.32 -10.88
C ALA A 59 -8.76 1.21 -12.05
N HIS A 60 -9.72 1.73 -12.83
CA HIS A 60 -9.43 2.66 -13.93
C HIS A 60 -8.70 3.92 -13.45
N LEU A 61 -9.06 4.45 -12.27
CA LEU A 61 -8.34 5.59 -11.68
C LEU A 61 -6.89 5.23 -11.32
N VAL A 62 -6.63 4.00 -10.89
CA VAL A 62 -5.25 3.55 -10.63
C VAL A 62 -4.47 3.36 -11.93
N GLU A 63 -5.11 2.87 -13.00
CA GLU A 63 -4.51 2.80 -14.35
C GLU A 63 -4.11 4.19 -14.86
N ASP A 64 -4.98 5.19 -14.69
CA ASP A 64 -4.66 6.58 -15.04
C ASP A 64 -3.45 7.13 -14.26
N ILE A 65 -3.35 6.77 -12.97
CA ILE A 65 -2.19 7.12 -12.13
C ILE A 65 -0.92 6.44 -12.64
N ILE A 66 -0.97 5.14 -12.97
CA ILE A 66 0.18 4.40 -13.52
C ILE A 66 0.63 5.06 -14.83
N ALA A 67 -0.30 5.33 -15.74
CA ALA A 67 -0.02 6.01 -17.00
C ALA A 67 0.57 7.40 -16.78
N PHE A 68 0.09 8.15 -15.78
CA PHE A 68 0.68 9.45 -15.43
C PHE A 68 2.14 9.32 -14.98
N VAL A 69 2.45 8.34 -14.13
CA VAL A 69 3.82 8.10 -13.63
C VAL A 69 4.76 7.71 -14.76
N HIS A 70 4.33 6.84 -15.68
CA HIS A 70 5.14 6.47 -16.85
C HIS A 70 5.49 7.67 -17.74
N ARG A 71 4.58 8.63 -17.90
CA ARG A 71 4.85 9.88 -18.63
C ARG A 71 5.90 10.77 -17.98
N GLN A 72 6.22 10.55 -16.70
CA GLN A 72 7.27 11.30 -16.00
C GLN A 72 8.66 10.65 -16.17
N ASP A 73 8.79 9.56 -16.95
CA ASP A 73 10.03 8.79 -17.14
C ASP A 73 10.75 8.43 -15.82
N SER A 74 9.98 7.93 -14.85
CA SER A 74 10.43 7.73 -13.47
C SER A 74 10.98 6.34 -13.17
N GLY A 75 11.20 5.51 -14.20
CA GLY A 75 11.68 4.14 -14.05
C GLY A 75 10.59 3.13 -13.61
N PRO A 76 10.98 1.99 -13.00
CA PRO A 76 10.04 0.94 -12.62
C PRO A 76 8.96 1.40 -11.64
N VAL A 77 7.69 1.12 -11.95
CA VAL A 77 6.54 1.56 -11.15
C VAL A 77 6.14 0.50 -10.14
N PHE A 78 5.94 0.91 -8.88
CA PHE A 78 5.44 0.05 -7.81
C PHE A 78 4.14 0.59 -7.20
N LEU A 79 3.20 -0.31 -6.92
CA LEU A 79 2.00 0.03 -6.17
C LEU A 79 2.20 -0.33 -4.70
N LEU A 80 2.20 0.67 -3.81
CA LEU A 80 2.28 0.46 -2.37
C LEU A 80 1.00 0.95 -1.71
N GLY A 81 0.33 0.10 -0.93
CA GLY A 81 -0.86 0.46 -0.16
C GLY A 81 -0.73 0.12 1.32
N THR A 82 -1.33 0.94 2.18
CA THR A 82 -1.40 0.68 3.64
C THR A 82 -2.82 0.54 4.13
N SER A 83 -3.12 -0.44 4.99
CA SER A 83 -4.46 -0.65 5.54
C SER A 83 -5.49 -0.79 4.41
N GLN A 84 -6.55 0.01 4.40
CA GLN A 84 -7.52 0.02 3.29
C GLN A 84 -6.90 0.45 1.95
N GLY A 85 -5.80 1.20 1.95
CA GLY A 85 -5.05 1.52 0.74
C GLY A 85 -4.42 0.30 0.07
N ALA A 86 -4.19 -0.80 0.81
CA ALA A 86 -3.77 -2.07 0.23
C ALA A 86 -4.83 -2.63 -0.75
N ILE A 87 -6.12 -2.38 -0.50
CA ILE A 87 -7.22 -2.79 -1.39
C ILE A 87 -7.09 -2.10 -2.75
N ALA A 88 -6.76 -0.80 -2.76
CA ALA A 88 -6.49 -0.04 -3.97
C ALA A 88 -5.26 -0.57 -4.73
N ALA A 89 -4.18 -0.91 -4.00
CA ALA A 89 -2.97 -1.46 -4.61
C ALA A 89 -3.23 -2.82 -5.27
N VAL A 90 -3.97 -3.71 -4.61
CA VAL A 90 -4.39 -5.00 -5.17
C VAL A 90 -5.30 -4.80 -6.37
N ASN A 91 -6.32 -3.95 -6.27
CA ASN A 91 -7.27 -3.71 -7.35
C ASN A 91 -6.57 -3.16 -8.60
N GLY A 92 -5.68 -2.17 -8.42
CA GLY A 92 -4.87 -1.64 -9.51
C GLY A 92 -3.97 -2.71 -10.14
N ALA A 93 -3.29 -3.51 -9.33
CA ALA A 93 -2.39 -4.55 -9.83
C ALA A 93 -3.12 -5.71 -10.52
N ALA A 94 -4.36 -6.01 -10.12
CA ALA A 94 -5.20 -7.03 -10.74
C ALA A 94 -5.71 -6.63 -12.14
N HIS A 95 -5.73 -5.32 -12.44
CA HIS A 95 -6.22 -4.77 -13.71
C HIS A 95 -5.09 -4.19 -14.59
N ALA A 96 -3.94 -3.85 -14.01
CA ALA A 96 -2.78 -3.35 -14.74
C ALA A 96 -2.37 -4.30 -15.87
N ALA A 97 -2.05 -3.74 -17.04
CA ALA A 97 -1.51 -4.51 -18.15
C ALA A 97 -0.15 -5.13 -17.78
N SER A 98 0.17 -6.27 -18.39
CA SER A 98 1.42 -6.97 -18.12
C SER A 98 2.62 -6.06 -18.46
N GLY A 99 3.55 -5.94 -17.51
CA GLY A 99 4.74 -5.09 -17.63
C GLY A 99 4.57 -3.64 -17.15
N GLU A 100 3.35 -3.16 -16.90
CA GLU A 100 3.12 -1.78 -16.46
C GLU A 100 3.60 -1.51 -15.03
N ILE A 101 3.68 -2.53 -14.19
CA ILE A 101 4.15 -2.43 -12.81
C ILE A 101 5.22 -3.48 -12.51
N ALA A 102 6.25 -3.08 -11.77
CA ALA A 102 7.36 -3.92 -11.36
C ALA A 102 7.06 -4.76 -10.11
N GLY A 103 6.12 -4.31 -9.27
CA GLY A 103 5.71 -5.03 -8.06
C GLY A 103 4.66 -4.30 -7.23
N VAL A 104 4.15 -5.01 -6.21
CA VAL A 104 3.14 -4.53 -5.28
C VAL A 104 3.61 -4.71 -3.85
N VAL A 105 3.44 -3.69 -3.02
CA VAL A 105 3.73 -3.73 -1.58
C VAL A 105 2.46 -3.47 -0.79
N LEU A 106 2.08 -4.43 0.05
CA LEU A 106 0.88 -4.38 0.87
C LEU A 106 1.30 -4.28 2.34
N THR A 107 0.93 -3.22 3.03
CA THR A 107 1.33 -2.99 4.42
C THR A 107 0.11 -2.91 5.35
N GLU A 108 0.11 -3.69 6.44
CA GLU A 108 -1.02 -3.82 7.39
C GLU A 108 -2.40 -3.91 6.71
N SER A 109 -2.51 -4.77 5.70
CA SER A 109 -3.67 -4.89 4.82
C SER A 109 -4.98 -5.19 5.56
N VAL A 110 -6.05 -4.50 5.17
CA VAL A 110 -7.40 -4.86 5.63
C VAL A 110 -7.82 -6.19 5.00
N SER A 111 -7.89 -7.23 5.82
CA SER A 111 -8.10 -8.63 5.44
C SER A 111 -9.36 -9.25 6.06
N VAL A 112 -9.94 -8.57 7.07
CA VAL A 112 -11.19 -8.96 7.73
C VAL A 112 -12.25 -7.90 7.45
N MET A 113 -13.46 -8.36 7.14
CA MET A 113 -14.58 -7.49 6.78
C MET A 113 -14.94 -6.56 7.96
N GLY A 114 -14.75 -5.26 7.75
CA GLY A 114 -15.12 -4.22 8.72
C GLY A 114 -16.18 -3.29 8.17
N GLY A 115 -16.32 -2.11 8.78
CA GLY A 115 -17.29 -1.09 8.36
C GLY A 115 -17.05 -0.48 6.97
N SER A 116 -15.94 -0.81 6.30
CA SER A 116 -15.70 -0.45 4.89
C SER A 116 -16.48 -1.31 3.90
N GLY A 117 -16.91 -2.53 4.29
CA GLY A 117 -17.58 -3.46 3.37
C GLY A 117 -16.66 -4.08 2.29
N GLU A 118 -15.34 -3.88 2.40
CA GLU A 118 -14.35 -4.43 1.47
C GLU A 118 -13.06 -4.84 2.19
N THR A 119 -12.34 -5.79 1.59
CA THR A 119 -11.00 -6.25 2.03
C THR A 119 -10.09 -6.40 0.82
N VAL A 120 -8.81 -6.71 1.04
CA VAL A 120 -7.90 -7.05 -0.08
C VAL A 120 -8.39 -8.24 -0.90
N PHE A 121 -9.19 -9.15 -0.33
CA PHE A 121 -9.78 -10.28 -1.06
C PHE A 121 -10.93 -9.87 -1.98
N SER A 122 -11.55 -8.71 -1.73
CA SER A 122 -12.57 -8.13 -2.60
C SER A 122 -11.99 -7.58 -3.91
N ALA A 123 -10.67 -7.38 -3.96
CA ALA A 123 -9.95 -6.74 -5.07
C ALA A 123 -9.29 -7.73 -6.05
N HIS A 124 -9.71 -8.99 -6.05
CA HIS A 124 -9.21 -10.04 -6.94
C HIS A 124 -7.69 -10.29 -6.86
N PRO A 125 -7.15 -10.59 -5.66
CA PRO A 125 -5.71 -10.84 -5.48
C PRO A 125 -5.17 -11.97 -6.36
N GLU A 126 -6.01 -12.94 -6.74
CA GLU A 126 -5.66 -14.04 -7.63
C GLU A 126 -5.23 -13.58 -9.04
N LYS A 127 -5.62 -12.38 -9.45
CA LYS A 127 -5.29 -11.80 -10.77
C LYS A 127 -3.99 -11.00 -10.78
N VAL A 128 -3.37 -10.74 -9.62
CA VAL A 128 -2.14 -9.97 -9.53
C VAL A 128 -0.97 -10.78 -10.07
N GLN A 129 -0.40 -10.37 -11.20
CA GLN A 129 0.72 -11.09 -11.84
C GLN A 129 2.10 -10.62 -11.37
N ALA A 130 2.23 -9.35 -10.98
CA ALA A 130 3.48 -8.76 -10.53
C ALA A 130 3.95 -9.38 -9.20
N PRO A 131 5.27 -9.36 -8.88
CA PRO A 131 5.78 -9.74 -7.57
C PRO A 131 5.09 -8.98 -6.45
N VAL A 132 4.80 -9.66 -5.34
CA VAL A 132 4.09 -9.09 -4.19
C VAL A 132 4.92 -9.21 -2.92
N LEU A 133 5.03 -8.11 -2.17
CA LEU A 133 5.50 -8.07 -0.80
C LEU A 133 4.32 -7.80 0.13
N VAL A 134 4.00 -8.74 1.02
CA VAL A 134 3.03 -8.54 2.10
C VAL A 134 3.80 -8.26 3.39
N VAL A 135 3.65 -7.07 3.95
CA VAL A 135 4.25 -6.64 5.21
C VAL A 135 3.18 -6.59 6.29
N ALA A 136 3.44 -7.27 7.39
CA ALA A 136 2.59 -7.25 8.58
C ALA A 136 3.43 -7.08 9.84
N ASN A 137 2.83 -6.48 10.87
CA ASN A 137 3.47 -6.22 12.14
C ASN A 137 2.88 -7.14 13.20
N HIS A 138 3.70 -7.99 13.81
CA HIS A 138 3.28 -8.90 14.87
C HIS A 138 2.52 -8.20 16.01
N ASP A 139 2.88 -6.94 16.31
CA ASP A 139 2.29 -6.19 17.42
C ASP A 139 1.08 -5.34 17.00
N ASP A 140 0.64 -5.41 15.74
CA ASP A 140 -0.61 -4.78 15.31
C ASP A 140 -1.82 -5.45 15.97
N ARG A 141 -2.67 -4.61 16.57
CA ARG A 141 -3.90 -4.98 17.25
C ARG A 141 -5.15 -4.52 16.50
N CYS A 142 -5.00 -4.03 15.26
CA CYS A 142 -6.10 -3.63 14.42
C CYS A 142 -6.97 -4.85 14.08
N ASN A 143 -8.25 -4.78 14.44
CA ASN A 143 -9.18 -5.90 14.30
C ASN A 143 -9.49 -6.27 12.85
N VAL A 144 -9.22 -5.37 11.89
CA VAL A 144 -9.46 -5.60 10.47
C VAL A 144 -8.19 -5.95 9.67
N ALA A 145 -7.01 -5.85 10.29
CA ALA A 145 -5.71 -6.15 9.69
C ALA A 145 -4.88 -7.09 10.60
N PRO A 146 -5.42 -8.26 11.01
CA PRO A 146 -4.70 -9.17 11.89
C PRO A 146 -3.38 -9.65 11.27
N PRO A 147 -2.26 -9.65 12.00
CA PRO A 147 -0.94 -10.03 11.45
C PRO A 147 -0.90 -11.45 10.89
N GLN A 148 -1.65 -12.38 11.49
CA GLN A 148 -1.74 -13.76 11.02
C GLN A 148 -2.31 -13.89 9.60
N ASP A 149 -3.09 -12.92 9.13
CA ASP A 149 -3.67 -12.94 7.79
C ASP A 149 -2.64 -12.61 6.70
N ALA A 150 -1.44 -12.13 7.04
CA ALA A 150 -0.39 -11.85 6.05
C ALA A 150 -0.09 -13.07 5.15
N LYS A 151 -0.04 -14.27 5.75
CA LYS A 151 0.14 -15.53 5.01
C LYS A 151 -1.10 -15.87 4.16
N ARG A 152 -2.30 -15.58 4.67
CA ARG A 152 -3.56 -15.80 3.96
C ARG A 152 -3.67 -14.91 2.72
N ILE A 153 -3.26 -13.64 2.84
CA ILE A 153 -3.17 -12.70 1.73
C ILE A 153 -2.17 -13.21 0.70
N GLY A 154 -0.97 -13.58 1.15
CA GLY A 154 0.06 -14.12 0.25
C GLY A 154 -0.41 -15.36 -0.51
N ALA A 155 -1.07 -16.29 0.16
CA ALA A 155 -1.62 -17.50 -0.45
C ALA A 155 -2.75 -17.22 -1.47
N ALA A 156 -3.45 -16.09 -1.36
CA ALA A 156 -4.48 -15.69 -2.32
C ALA A 156 -3.92 -15.08 -3.61
N MET A 157 -2.64 -14.68 -3.64
CA MET A 157 -1.97 -14.07 -4.79
C MET A 157 -1.48 -15.12 -5.79
N THR A 158 -2.36 -16.04 -6.19
CA THR A 158 -2.00 -17.24 -6.98
C THR A 158 -1.53 -16.93 -8.40
N GLY A 159 -1.90 -15.78 -8.95
CA GLY A 159 -1.41 -15.31 -10.24
C GLY A 159 0.00 -14.72 -10.19
N SER A 160 0.54 -14.43 -9.00
CA SER A 160 1.83 -13.76 -8.87
C SER A 160 2.98 -14.74 -9.04
N ARG A 161 4.01 -14.31 -9.78
CA ARG A 161 5.23 -15.10 -9.95
C ARG A 161 6.05 -15.25 -8.67
N GLU A 162 5.91 -14.34 -7.72
CA GLU A 162 6.70 -14.31 -6.50
C GLU A 162 5.94 -13.57 -5.39
N VAL A 163 5.74 -14.23 -4.27
CA VAL A 163 5.06 -13.66 -3.10
C VAL A 163 5.96 -13.79 -1.89
N THR A 164 6.37 -12.66 -1.32
CA THR A 164 7.16 -12.59 -0.09
C THR A 164 6.28 -12.09 1.05
N VAL A 165 6.32 -12.78 2.19
CA VAL A 165 5.68 -12.33 3.44
C VAL A 165 6.75 -11.86 4.41
N LEU A 166 6.68 -10.59 4.79
CA LEU A 166 7.60 -9.92 5.69
C LEU A 166 6.90 -9.64 7.02
N MET A 167 7.31 -10.33 8.08
CA MET A 167 6.88 -10.00 9.43
C MET A 167 7.87 -9.01 10.07
N VAL A 168 7.35 -7.92 10.62
CA VAL A 168 8.05 -6.97 11.50
C VAL A 168 7.46 -7.07 12.91
N ALA A 169 8.07 -6.43 13.90
CA ALA A 169 7.54 -6.34 15.26
C ALA A 169 7.84 -4.96 15.85
N GLY A 170 7.04 -4.54 16.82
CA GLY A 170 7.22 -3.31 17.57
C GLY A 170 6.38 -2.14 17.09
N GLY A 171 6.75 -0.96 17.57
CA GLY A 171 6.02 0.29 17.39
C GLY A 171 5.42 0.79 18.69
N ALA A 172 5.29 2.11 18.78
CA ALA A 172 4.66 2.81 19.90
C ALA A 172 3.18 3.06 19.61
N THR A 173 2.38 3.17 20.67
CA THR A 173 0.96 3.50 20.58
C THR A 173 0.72 4.92 21.11
N ARG A 174 0.24 5.81 20.24
CA ARG A 174 -0.19 7.18 20.54
C ARG A 174 -1.60 7.49 20.02
N SER A 175 -2.39 6.45 19.71
CA SER A 175 -3.79 6.58 19.35
C SER A 175 -4.62 5.66 20.25
N GLU A 176 -5.85 6.10 20.56
CA GLU A 176 -6.78 5.29 21.35
C GLU A 176 -7.30 4.05 20.59
N LYS A 177 -7.35 4.15 19.26
CA LYS A 177 -7.80 3.06 18.39
C LYS A 177 -6.61 2.25 17.92
N ASN A 178 -6.68 0.92 18.06
CA ASN A 178 -5.63 0.01 17.58
C ASN A 178 -5.27 0.22 16.10
N CYS A 179 -6.26 0.48 15.25
CA CYS A 179 -6.08 0.78 13.82
C CYS A 179 -5.61 2.22 13.54
N GLY A 180 -5.23 3.00 14.55
CA GLY A 180 -4.72 4.36 14.39
C GLY A 180 -3.37 4.38 13.67
N SER A 181 -3.08 5.44 12.92
CA SER A 181 -1.82 5.52 12.17
C SER A 181 -0.59 5.82 13.03
N LEU A 182 -0.79 6.18 14.30
CA LEU A 182 0.27 6.35 15.31
C LEU A 182 0.26 5.18 16.31
N THR A 183 0.15 3.95 15.80
CA THR A 183 0.23 2.69 16.54
C THR A 183 1.14 1.71 15.79
N PRO A 184 1.38 0.47 16.28
CA PRO A 184 1.98 -0.59 15.48
C PRO A 184 1.33 -0.81 14.11
N HIS A 185 0.02 -0.54 13.94
CA HIS A 185 -0.69 -0.57 12.65
C HIS A 185 -0.12 0.42 11.62
N GLY A 186 0.45 1.52 12.09
CA GLY A 186 1.10 2.53 11.25
C GLY A 186 2.63 2.50 11.35
N TYR A 187 3.19 1.42 11.90
CA TYR A 187 4.63 1.24 12.18
C TYR A 187 5.25 2.38 13.00
N PHE A 188 4.45 3.03 13.85
CA PHE A 188 4.87 4.27 14.50
C PHE A 188 6.06 4.05 15.43
N GLY A 189 7.18 4.73 15.18
CA GLY A 189 8.43 4.58 15.91
C GLY A 189 9.40 3.53 15.34
N ILE A 190 8.97 2.73 14.37
CA ILE A 190 9.81 1.73 13.67
C ILE A 190 9.83 1.96 12.14
N GLU A 191 9.34 3.11 11.66
CA GLU A 191 9.17 3.35 10.22
C GLU A 191 10.49 3.21 9.44
N ALA A 192 11.61 3.65 10.01
CA ALA A 192 12.91 3.57 9.35
C ALA A 192 13.34 2.12 9.06
N GLU A 193 13.11 1.20 10.00
CA GLU A 193 13.39 -0.23 9.80
C GLU A 193 12.50 -0.80 8.69
N VAL A 194 11.19 -0.53 8.77
CA VAL A 194 10.21 -1.04 7.82
C VAL A 194 10.49 -0.55 6.40
N ILE A 195 10.76 0.75 6.23
CA ILE A 195 11.10 1.34 4.93
C ILE A 195 12.40 0.74 4.38
N THR A 196 13.41 0.51 5.23
CA THR A 196 14.67 -0.10 4.80
C THR A 196 14.44 -1.51 4.24
N ARG A 197 13.64 -2.32 4.93
CA ARG A 197 13.34 -3.69 4.48
C ARG A 197 12.50 -3.72 3.21
N ILE A 198 11.52 -2.83 3.08
CA ILE A 198 10.73 -2.71 1.83
C ILE A 198 11.63 -2.25 0.69
N SER A 199 12.47 -1.24 0.90
CA SER A 199 13.35 -0.69 -0.14
C SER A 199 14.36 -1.73 -0.64
N ALA A 200 14.93 -2.54 0.26
CA ALA A 200 15.78 -3.66 -0.14
C ALA A 200 15.06 -4.67 -1.06
N TRP A 201 13.77 -4.92 -0.81
CA TRP A 201 12.94 -5.78 -1.67
C TRP A 201 12.62 -5.12 -3.03
N LEU A 202 12.32 -3.82 -3.04
CA LEU A 202 12.12 -3.04 -4.27
C LEU A 202 13.36 -3.12 -5.16
N ASP A 203 14.54 -2.83 -4.60
CA ASP A 203 15.81 -2.86 -5.33
C ASP A 203 16.15 -4.25 -5.86
N ALA A 204 15.87 -5.30 -5.07
CA ALA A 204 16.07 -6.68 -5.52
C ALA A 204 15.14 -7.02 -6.68
N THR A 205 13.89 -6.55 -6.65
CA THR A 205 12.90 -6.76 -7.70
C THR A 205 13.29 -6.03 -8.99
N ILE A 206 13.80 -4.79 -8.87
CA ILE A 206 14.34 -4.03 -10.00
C ILE A 206 15.49 -4.80 -10.65
N ARG A 207 16.50 -5.22 -9.86
CA ARG A 207 17.65 -5.99 -10.38
C ARG A 207 17.22 -7.28 -11.07
N ALA A 208 16.27 -8.02 -10.51
CA ALA A 208 15.78 -9.25 -11.09
C ALA A 208 15.02 -9.06 -12.41
N ALA A 209 14.41 -7.89 -12.63
CA ALA A 209 13.77 -7.53 -13.89
C ALA A 209 14.79 -7.14 -14.96
N SER A 210 15.88 -6.45 -14.60
CA SER A 210 16.93 -6.03 -15.55
C SER A 210 17.82 -7.17 -16.08
N LEU A 211 17.76 -8.35 -15.47
CA LEU A 211 18.53 -9.54 -15.87
C LEU A 211 17.75 -10.48 -16.79
N LYS A 212 16.48 -10.19 -17.09
CA LYS A 212 15.63 -10.95 -18.00
C LYS A 212 15.55 -10.29 -19.36
#